data_AF-A0A6B2CGF1-F1
#
_entry.id   AF-A0A6B2CGF1-F1
#
_cell.length_a   1.000
_cell.length_b   1.000
_cell.length_c   1.000
_cell.angle_alpha   90.00
_cell.angle_beta   90.00
_cell.angle_gamma   90.00
#
_symmetry.space_group_name_H-M   'P 1'
#
loop_
_entity.id
_entity.type
_entity.pdbx_description
1 polymer ?
#
loop_
_entity_poly.entity_id
_entity_poly.type
_entity_poly.pdbx_seq_one_letter_code
_entity_poly.pdbx_strand_id
1 'polypeptide(L)'
;MGWKSAASLIIVFTTILLYSVLTSGYTLLASIPQPNIIIASALLMAGYFLASIRLMIIHARYTGRRLPLLDYYKARLTGNLAAFLTPSAVGGELGRAGYLALKGFSFTEMLAVSYFEVFFDVVFTSLTALV
;
A
#
# COMPACT_ATOMS: atom_id res chain seq x y z
N MET A 1 -5.78 20.27 -12.77
CA MET A 1 -6.38 19.88 -11.47
C MET A 1 -7.58 20.80 -11.22
N GLY A 2 -8.80 20.26 -11.15
CA GLY A 2 -10.02 21.08 -11.08
C GLY A 2 -10.43 21.44 -9.65
N TRP A 3 -11.21 22.52 -9.49
CA TRP A 3 -11.73 23.00 -8.20
C TRP A 3 -12.49 21.92 -7.40
N LYS A 4 -13.14 20.98 -8.10
CA LYS A 4 -13.83 19.83 -7.50
C LYS A 4 -12.87 18.89 -6.76
N SER A 5 -11.68 18.67 -7.32
CA SER A 5 -10.64 17.85 -6.69
C SER A 5 -10.11 18.52 -5.42
N ALA A 6 -9.91 19.84 -5.45
CA ALA A 6 -9.50 20.60 -4.28
C ALA A 6 -10.57 20.58 -3.18
N ALA A 7 -11.84 20.80 -3.54
CA ALA A 7 -12.95 20.73 -2.60
C ALA A 7 -13.10 19.35 -1.95
N SER A 8 -12.99 18.26 -2.74
CA SER A 8 -13.03 16.90 -2.21
C SER A 8 -11.89 16.64 -1.23
N LEU A 9 -10.69 17.11 -1.54
CA LEU A 9 -9.51 16.92 -0.69
C LEU A 9 -9.68 17.64 0.65
N ILE A 10 -10.20 18.88 0.63
CA ILE A 10 -10.53 19.66 1.82
C ILE A 10 -11.58 18.92 2.67
N ILE A 11 -12.68 18.47 2.08
CA ILE A 11 -13.76 17.78 2.82
C ILE A 11 -13.22 16.52 3.51
N VAL A 12 -12.44 15.70 2.81
CA VAL A 12 -11.84 14.48 3.38
C VAL A 12 -10.91 14.82 4.54
N PHE A 13 -10.01 15.79 4.36
CA PHE A 13 -9.06 16.21 5.39
C PHE A 13 -9.79 16.74 6.64
N THR A 14 -10.79 17.60 6.45
CA THR A 14 -11.59 18.16 7.54
C THR A 14 -12.36 17.05 8.27
N THR A 15 -12.89 16.06 7.55
CA THR A 15 -13.61 14.92 8.15
C THR A 15 -12.68 14.07 9.02
N ILE A 16 -11.47 13.76 8.52
CA ILE A 16 -10.46 12.99 9.28
C ILE A 16 -10.03 13.75 10.54
N LEU A 17 -9.81 15.07 10.42
CA LEU A 17 -9.43 15.91 11.54
C LEU A 17 -10.55 15.98 12.59
N LEU A 18 -11.79 16.25 12.17
CA LEU A 18 -12.95 16.28 13.07
C LEU A 18 -13.13 14.95 13.78
N TYR A 19 -13.07 13.84 13.05
CA TYR A 19 -13.16 12.50 13.63
C TYR A 19 -12.07 12.25 14.68
N SER A 20 -10.82 12.63 14.37
CA SER A 20 -9.68 12.47 15.29
C SER A 20 -9.81 13.31 16.56
N VAL A 21 -10.38 14.52 16.46
CA VAL A 21 -10.65 15.39 17.61
C VAL A 21 -11.80 14.83 18.45
N LEU A 22 -12.92 14.47 17.82
CA LEU A 22 -14.13 13.95 18.49
C LEU A 22 -13.88 12.63 19.20
N THR A 23 -13.03 11.76 18.65
CA THR A 23 -12.66 10.48 19.26
C THR A 23 -11.46 10.57 20.21
N SER A 24 -10.90 11.77 20.39
CA SER A 24 -9.63 12.00 21.10
C SER A 24 -8.47 11.14 20.56
N GLY A 25 -8.56 10.63 19.34
CA GLY A 25 -7.52 9.83 18.72
C GLY A 25 -6.19 10.58 18.57
N TYR A 26 -6.22 11.91 18.54
CA TYR A 26 -5.01 12.74 18.44
C TYR A 26 -4.09 12.67 19.68
N THR A 27 -4.61 12.38 20.87
CA THR A 27 -3.79 12.21 22.09
C THR A 27 -3.20 10.81 22.20
N LEU A 28 -3.76 9.86 21.46
CA LEU A 28 -3.42 8.44 21.52
C LEU A 28 -1.96 8.23 21.11
N LEU A 29 -1.49 8.94 20.10
CA LEU A 29 -0.09 8.92 19.65
C LEU A 29 0.88 9.46 20.72
N ALA A 30 0.47 10.48 21.48
CA ALA A 30 1.26 11.06 22.57
C ALA A 30 1.30 10.14 23.81
N SER A 31 0.32 9.25 23.96
CA SER A 31 0.24 8.30 25.07
C SER A 31 1.05 7.01 24.85
N ILE A 32 1.48 6.73 23.62
CA ILE A 32 2.25 5.53 23.28
C ILE A 32 3.74 5.80 23.50
N PRO A 33 4.46 4.94 24.24
CA PRO A 33 5.91 5.05 24.38
C PRO A 33 6.61 5.10 23.02
N GLN A 34 7.49 6.08 22.84
CA GLN A 34 8.23 6.29 21.58
C GLN A 34 8.97 5.02 21.08
N PRO A 35 9.57 4.16 21.93
CA PRO A 35 10.16 2.89 21.49
C PRO A 35 9.15 1.98 20.77
N ASN A 36 7.90 1.93 21.20
CA ASN A 36 6.87 1.10 20.58
C ASN A 36 6.51 1.61 19.18
N ILE A 37 6.48 2.93 18.98
CA ILE A 37 6.26 3.54 17.67
C ILE A 37 7.40 3.18 16.71
N ILE A 38 8.64 3.24 17.19
CA ILE A 38 9.84 2.88 16.40
C ILE A 38 9.79 1.41 16.02
N ILE A 39 9.51 0.51 16.97
CA ILE A 39 9.44 -0.93 16.73
C ILE A 39 8.31 -1.25 15.73
N ALA A 40 7.12 -0.68 15.93
CA ALA A 40 5.99 -0.88 15.03
C ALA A 40 6.30 -0.38 13.60
N SER A 41 6.94 0.79 13.48
CA SER A 41 7.35 1.34 12.19
C SER A 41 8.40 0.46 11.52
N ALA A 42 9.39 -0.06 12.27
CA ALA A 42 10.41 -0.96 11.75
C ALA A 42 9.80 -2.28 11.27
N LEU A 43 8.89 -2.88 12.05
CA LEU A 43 8.17 -4.10 11.67
C LEU A 43 7.33 -3.88 10.42
N LEU A 44 6.65 -2.73 10.31
CA LEU A 44 5.87 -2.38 9.13
C LEU A 44 6.75 -2.27 7.89
N MET A 45 7.89 -1.56 7.98
CA MET A 45 8.84 -1.42 6.87
C MET A 45 9.45 -2.77 6.48
N ALA A 46 9.77 -3.63 7.45
CA ALA A 46 10.23 -4.99 7.19
C ALA A 46 9.17 -5.81 6.43
N GLY A 47 7.90 -5.71 6.83
CA GLY A 47 6.77 -6.32 6.12
C GLY A 47 6.68 -5.85 4.67
N TYR A 48 6.82 -4.54 4.42
CA TYR A 48 6.82 -3.99 3.06
C TYR A 48 8.02 -4.44 2.23
N PHE A 49 9.18 -4.61 2.87
CA PHE A 49 10.36 -5.14 2.21
C PHE A 49 10.14 -6.59 1.75
N LEU A 50 9.62 -7.46 2.63
CA LEU A 50 9.28 -8.85 2.28
C LEU A 50 8.22 -8.90 1.16
N ALA A 51 7.19 -8.07 1.24
CA ALA A 51 6.17 -7.96 0.20
C ALA A 51 6.76 -7.50 -1.15
N SER A 52 7.82 -6.69 -1.15
CA SER A 52 8.50 -6.26 -2.38
C SER A 52 9.30 -7.38 -3.03
N ILE A 53 9.93 -8.27 -2.25
CA ILE A 53 10.58 -9.48 -2.76
C ILE A 53 9.57 -10.40 -3.43
N ARG A 54 8.38 -10.56 -2.84
CA ARG A 54 7.32 -11.36 -3.45
C ARG A 54 6.84 -10.76 -4.77
N LEU A 55 6.56 -9.46 -4.80
CA LEU A 55 6.20 -8.77 -6.04
C LEU A 55 7.27 -8.95 -7.12
N MET A 56 8.55 -8.86 -6.75
CA MET A 56 9.66 -9.12 -7.65
C MET A 56 9.61 -10.53 -8.26
N ILE A 57 9.35 -11.56 -7.44
CA ILE A 57 9.27 -12.95 -7.91
C ILE A 57 8.12 -13.11 -8.90
N ILE A 58 6.92 -12.67 -8.54
CA ILE A 58 5.71 -12.82 -9.38
C ILE A 58 5.89 -12.06 -10.70
N HIS A 59 6.28 -10.79 -10.62
CA HIS A 59 6.51 -9.96 -11.80
C HIS A 59 7.56 -10.55 -12.72
N ALA A 60 8.71 -10.98 -12.19
CA ALA A 60 9.80 -11.53 -13.00
C ALA A 60 9.40 -12.84 -13.69
N ARG A 61 8.58 -13.67 -13.02
CA ARG A 61 8.04 -14.90 -13.62
C ARG A 61 7.05 -14.61 -14.74
N TYR A 62 6.20 -13.60 -14.58
CA TYR A 62 5.19 -13.24 -15.58
C TYR A 62 5.80 -12.53 -16.81
N THR A 63 6.66 -11.53 -16.59
CA THR A 63 7.19 -10.66 -17.66
C THR A 63 8.48 -11.19 -18.30
N GLY A 64 9.13 -12.18 -17.67
CA GLY A 64 10.48 -12.63 -18.06
C GLY A 64 11.58 -11.58 -17.80
N ARG A 65 11.26 -10.43 -17.18
CA ARG A 65 12.21 -9.35 -16.90
C ARG A 65 12.24 -9.03 -15.41
N ARG A 66 13.44 -8.73 -14.91
CA ARG A 66 13.67 -8.38 -13.51
C ARG A 66 14.19 -6.95 -13.38
N LEU A 67 13.52 -6.16 -12.57
CA LEU A 67 13.99 -4.83 -12.16
C LEU A 67 14.89 -4.93 -10.91
N PRO A 68 15.62 -3.86 -10.55
CA PRO A 68 16.26 -3.76 -9.24
C PRO A 68 15.26 -3.88 -8.10
N LEU A 69 15.65 -4.49 -6.97
CA LEU A 69 14.78 -4.66 -5.80
C LEU A 69 14.17 -3.34 -5.32
N LEU A 70 14.94 -2.25 -5.41
CA LEU A 70 14.49 -0.90 -5.05
C LEU A 70 13.25 -0.45 -5.82
N ASP A 71 13.09 -0.87 -7.08
CA ASP A 71 11.90 -0.53 -7.87
C ASP A 71 10.65 -1.26 -7.35
N TYR A 72 10.76 -2.52 -6.95
CA TYR A 72 9.65 -3.24 -6.33
C TYR A 72 9.29 -2.67 -4.96
N TYR A 73 10.29 -2.23 -4.20
CA TYR A 73 10.05 -1.57 -2.91
C TYR A 73 9.32 -0.23 -3.10
N LYS A 74 9.75 0.59 -4.07
CA LYS A 74 9.06 1.84 -4.44
C LYS A 74 7.64 1.59 -4.97
N ALA A 75 7.44 0.55 -5.77
CA ALA A 75 6.11 0.13 -6.22
C ALA A 75 5.20 -0.18 -5.02
N ARG A 76 5.72 -0.93 -4.02
CA ARG A 76 4.99 -1.26 -2.80
C ARG A 76 4.65 -0.04 -1.95
N LEU A 77 5.60 0.87 -1.74
CA LEU A 77 5.34 2.12 -1.01
C LEU A 77 4.29 2.98 -1.73
N THR A 78 4.36 3.08 -3.06
CA THR A 78 3.40 3.82 -3.88
C THR A 78 2.00 3.20 -3.77
N GLY A 79 1.91 1.86 -3.84
CA GLY A 79 0.67 1.14 -3.61
C GLY A 79 0.09 1.42 -2.24
N ASN A 80 0.87 1.24 -1.17
CA ASN A 80 0.38 1.47 0.19
C ASN A 80 -0.08 2.92 0.40
N LEU A 81 0.63 3.90 -0.14
CA LEU A 81 0.21 5.30 -0.10
C LEU A 81 -1.12 5.49 -0.84
N ALA A 82 -1.28 4.93 -2.03
CA ALA A 82 -2.53 5.00 -2.79
C ALA A 82 -3.67 4.30 -2.04
N ALA A 83 -3.42 3.18 -1.37
CA ALA A 83 -4.41 2.49 -0.53
C ALA A 83 -4.86 3.34 0.66
N PHE A 84 -3.96 4.10 1.29
CA PHE A 84 -4.34 5.02 2.38
C PHE A 84 -5.13 6.24 1.91
N LEU A 85 -4.94 6.64 0.65
CA LEU A 85 -5.61 7.82 0.08
C LEU A 85 -6.93 7.50 -0.63
N THR A 86 -7.22 6.22 -0.88
CA THR A 86 -8.42 5.80 -1.60
C THR A 86 -9.41 5.12 -0.66
N PRO A 87 -10.72 5.41 -0.77
CA PRO A 87 -11.73 4.60 -0.10
C PRO A 87 -11.75 3.20 -0.76
N SER A 88 -11.57 2.16 0.04
CA SER A 88 -11.50 0.73 -0.32
C SER A 88 -10.11 0.17 -0.66
N ALA A 89 -10.00 -1.15 -0.54
CA ALA A 89 -8.78 -1.94 -0.72
C ALA A 89 -8.18 -1.91 -2.14
N VAL A 90 -8.79 -1.21 -3.11
CA VAL A 90 -8.43 -1.24 -4.54
C VAL A 90 -7.29 -0.28 -4.92
N GLY A 91 -7.00 0.73 -4.10
CA GLY A 91 -5.96 1.71 -4.42
C GLY A 91 -4.54 1.16 -4.41
N GLY A 92 -4.31 0.11 -3.62
CA GLY A 92 -2.98 -0.48 -3.45
C GLY A 92 -2.43 -1.11 -4.73
N GLU A 93 -3.30 -1.76 -5.48
CA GLU A 93 -3.02 -2.44 -6.74
C GLU A 93 -2.81 -1.41 -7.85
N LEU A 94 -3.66 -0.38 -7.91
CA LEU A 94 -3.55 0.71 -8.88
C LEU A 94 -2.23 1.47 -8.71
N GLY A 95 -1.82 1.77 -7.47
CA GLY A 95 -0.55 2.44 -7.21
C GLY A 95 0.67 1.60 -7.61
N ARG A 96 0.66 0.30 -7.32
CA ARG A 96 1.72 -0.64 -7.73
C ARG A 96 1.80 -0.77 -9.25
N ALA A 97 0.66 -1.00 -9.89
CA ALA A 97 0.56 -1.14 -11.34
C ALA A 97 0.99 0.15 -12.06
N GLY A 98 0.59 1.30 -11.53
CA GLY A 98 0.99 2.62 -12.03
C GLY A 98 2.51 2.81 -11.99
N TYR A 99 3.15 2.48 -10.86
CA TYR A 99 4.62 2.58 -10.77
C TYR A 99 5.33 1.65 -11.76
N LEU A 100 4.89 0.41 -11.90
CA LEU A 100 5.50 -0.55 -12.83
C LEU A 100 5.24 -0.16 -14.29
N ALA A 101 4.10 0.47 -14.60
CA ALA A 101 3.83 1.01 -15.93
C ALA A 101 4.82 2.12 -16.32
N LEU A 102 5.22 2.97 -15.36
CA LEU A 102 6.28 3.97 -15.58
C LEU A 102 7.66 3.34 -15.88
N LYS A 103 7.84 2.04 -15.64
CA LYS A 103 9.04 1.28 -15.99
C LYS A 103 8.94 0.60 -17.36
N GLY A 104 7.90 0.89 -18.13
CA GLY A 104 7.72 0.42 -19.51
C GLY A 104 6.91 -0.87 -19.64
N PHE A 105 6.18 -1.28 -18.60
CA PHE A 105 5.28 -2.44 -18.66
C PHE A 105 3.83 -2.00 -18.94
N SER A 106 3.00 -2.90 -19.47
CA SER A 106 1.58 -2.62 -19.68
C SER A 106 0.86 -2.44 -18.33
N PHE A 107 0.16 -1.32 -18.15
CA PHE A 107 -0.57 -1.05 -16.92
C PHE A 107 -1.59 -2.15 -16.60
N THR A 108 -2.36 -2.60 -17.59
CA THR A 108 -3.39 -3.64 -17.41
C THR A 108 -2.78 -4.97 -16.96
N GLU A 109 -1.63 -5.34 -17.52
CA GLU A 109 -0.91 -6.55 -17.10
C GLU A 109 -0.35 -6.40 -15.68
N MET A 110 0.22 -5.24 -15.34
CA MET A 110 0.75 -4.99 -14.00
C MET A 110 -0.35 -4.91 -12.93
N LEU A 111 -1.55 -4.48 -13.33
CA LEU A 111 -2.74 -4.52 -12.50
C LEU A 111 -3.15 -5.97 -12.23
N ALA A 112 -3.18 -6.82 -13.26
CA ALA A 112 -3.45 -8.25 -13.09
C ALA A 112 -2.41 -8.95 -12.20
N VAL A 113 -1.12 -8.65 -12.39
CA VAL A 113 -0.03 -9.14 -11.51
C VAL A 113 -0.25 -8.70 -10.06
N SER A 114 -0.65 -7.45 -9.84
CA SER A 114 -0.91 -6.92 -8.50
C SER A 114 -2.10 -7.58 -7.82
N TYR A 115 -3.18 -7.87 -8.56
CA TYR A 115 -4.34 -8.61 -8.04
C TYR A 115 -4.03 -10.08 -7.78
N PHE A 116 -3.25 -10.73 -8.64
CA PHE A 116 -2.80 -12.10 -8.42
C PHE A 116 -1.96 -12.23 -7.14
N GLU A 117 -1.16 -11.21 -6.82
CA GLU A 117 -0.46 -11.16 -5.54
C GLU A 117 -1.42 -11.07 -4.34
N VAL A 118 -2.51 -10.30 -4.44
CA VAL A 118 -3.54 -10.21 -3.38
C VAL A 118 -4.24 -11.54 -3.15
N PHE A 119 -4.48 -12.31 -4.22
CA PHE A 119 -5.01 -13.67 -4.08
C PHE A 119 -4.13 -14.54 -3.17
N PHE A 120 -2.80 -14.44 -3.30
CA PHE A 120 -1.89 -15.13 -2.37
C PHE A 120 -2.04 -14.65 -0.94
N ASP A 121 -2.20 -13.34 -0.71
CA ASP A 121 -2.43 -12.81 0.64
C ASP A 121 -3.71 -13.39 1.26
N VAL A 122 -4.83 -13.37 0.54
CA VAL A 122 -6.10 -13.89 1.06
C VAL A 122 -6.03 -15.40 1.32
N VAL A 123 -5.49 -16.17 0.38
CA VAL A 123 -5.45 -17.63 0.50
C VAL A 123 -4.48 -18.08 1.60
N PHE A 124 -3.25 -17.56 1.64
CA PHE A 124 -2.29 -17.98 2.66
C PHE A 124 -2.71 -17.55 4.06
N THR A 125 -3.24 -16.33 4.23
CA THR A 125 -3.73 -15.90 5.54
C THR A 125 -4.95 -16.72 5.99
N SER A 126 -5.83 -17.10 5.05
CA SER A 126 -6.97 -17.98 5.36
C SER A 126 -6.53 -19.40 5.74
N LEU A 127 -5.50 -19.95 5.08
CA LEU A 127 -4.94 -21.25 5.41
C LEU A 127 -4.32 -21.26 6.82
N THR A 128 -3.63 -20.20 7.22
CA THR A 128 -3.10 -20.08 8.58
C THR A 128 -4.18 -19.93 9.65
N ALA A 129 -5.40 -19.51 9.28
CA ALA A 129 -6.52 -19.43 10.21
C ALA A 129 -7.27 -20.76 10.39
N LEU A 130 -7.01 -21.75 9.51
CA LEU A 130 -7.60 -23.09 9.57
C LEU A 130 -6.75 -24.10 10.37
N VAL A 131 -5.56 -23.70 10.82
CA VAL A 131 -4.60 -24.51 11.60
C VAL A 131 -4.51 -23.93 13.00
#